data_AF-A0A7S1H0L6-F1
#
_entry.id   AF-A0A7S1H0L6-F1
#
_cell.length_a   1.000
_cell.length_b   1.000
_cell.length_c   1.000
_cell.angle_alpha   90.00
_cell.angle_beta   90.00
_cell.angle_gamma   90.00
#
_symmetry.space_group_name_H-M   'P 1'
#
loop_
_entity.id
_entity.type
_entity.pdbx_description
1 polymer ?
#
loop_
_entity_poly.entity_id
_entity_poly.type
_entity_poly.pdbx_seq_one_letter_code
_entity_poly.pdbx_strand_id
1 'polypeptide(L)'
;KARATTVSFLSHQPLLFACMRHACKISDAEVAAAFGDDKLVELKPQTSKSGRAFFMTADERFIIKTLAKSEADFLLEHVFAYYDHAARFPHTLLPWHCGLYTLSDKDKGREVTLVLEANAFSSQCPIHERYDLKGSVVGRVTPEHLKQGVDTILKDLDLKQRVKLGDTWRGMLLRQLQHDCALLETLQIVDYSLLLGVHHA
;
A
#
# COMPACT_ATOMS: atom_id res chain seq x y z
N LYS A 1 24.45 -10.65 31.65
CA LYS A 1 23.23 -11.36 31.14
C LYS A 1 22.41 -10.32 30.37
N ALA A 2 22.24 -10.47 29.05
CA ALA A 2 21.36 -9.58 28.29
C ALA A 2 19.94 -9.74 28.85
N ARG A 3 19.31 -8.62 29.24
CA ARG A 3 17.93 -8.61 29.74
C ARG A 3 17.03 -8.92 28.54
N ALA A 4 16.24 -10.00 28.63
CA ALA A 4 15.26 -10.32 27.59
C ALA A 4 14.32 -9.12 27.44
N THR A 5 14.28 -8.53 26.25
CA THR A 5 13.36 -7.43 25.95
C THR A 5 11.97 -8.04 25.77
N THR A 6 10.98 -7.57 26.52
CA THR A 6 9.60 -8.03 26.36
C THR A 6 8.88 -7.11 25.37
N VAL A 7 8.58 -7.64 24.18
CA VAL A 7 7.76 -6.94 23.17
C VAL A 7 6.36 -7.54 23.19
N SER A 8 5.33 -6.70 23.38
CA SER A 8 3.93 -7.11 23.21
C SER A 8 3.49 -6.90 21.77
N PHE A 9 2.73 -7.87 21.24
CA PHE A 9 2.15 -7.84 19.92
C PHE A 9 0.62 -7.80 20.03
N LEU A 10 -0.01 -6.80 19.41
CA LEU A 10 -1.46 -6.65 19.32
C LEU A 10 -1.90 -6.73 17.86
N SER A 11 -2.85 -7.61 17.56
CA SER A 11 -3.53 -7.69 16.26
C SER A 11 -4.88 -7.00 16.35
N HIS A 12 -5.08 -5.95 15.54
CA HIS A 12 -6.31 -5.18 15.54
C HIS A 12 -7.33 -5.79 14.57
N GLN A 13 -8.60 -5.86 14.97
CA GLN A 13 -9.72 -6.35 14.14
C GLN A 13 -9.40 -7.65 13.36
N PRO A 14 -8.85 -8.70 14.01
CA PRO A 14 -8.24 -9.84 13.30
C PRO A 14 -9.20 -10.58 12.37
N LEU A 15 -10.48 -10.70 12.76
CA LEU A 15 -11.51 -11.36 11.94
C LEU A 15 -11.86 -10.54 10.69
N LEU A 16 -11.94 -9.21 10.81
CA LEU A 16 -12.27 -8.35 9.68
C LEU A 16 -11.15 -8.37 8.64
N PHE A 17 -9.89 -8.28 9.08
CA PHE A 17 -8.75 -8.43 8.17
C PHE A 17 -8.66 -9.84 7.59
N ALA A 18 -9.10 -10.89 8.30
CA ALA A 18 -9.21 -12.23 7.72
C ALA A 18 -10.22 -12.27 6.56
N CYS A 19 -11.36 -11.61 6.70
CA CYS A 19 -12.33 -11.47 5.61
C CYS A 19 -11.76 -10.68 4.41
N MET A 20 -11.03 -9.59 4.67
CA MET A 20 -10.36 -8.82 3.60
C MET A 20 -9.33 -9.66 2.86
N ARG A 21 -8.48 -10.39 3.59
CA ARG A 21 -7.49 -11.33 3.02
C ARG A 21 -8.16 -12.36 2.12
N HIS A 22 -9.27 -12.94 2.57
CA HIS A 22 -10.03 -13.88 1.75
C HIS A 22 -10.56 -13.24 0.45
N ALA A 23 -11.08 -12.01 0.52
CA ALA A 23 -11.59 -11.28 -0.65
C ALA A 23 -10.51 -11.00 -1.70
N CYS A 24 -9.28 -10.71 -1.29
CA CYS A 24 -8.14 -10.51 -2.19
C CYS A 24 -7.33 -11.79 -2.48
N LYS A 25 -7.85 -12.97 -2.09
CA LYS A 25 -7.22 -14.29 -2.31
C LYS A 25 -5.84 -14.42 -1.68
N ILE A 26 -5.66 -13.82 -0.51
CA ILE A 26 -4.46 -13.93 0.32
C ILE A 26 -4.80 -14.83 1.50
N SER A 27 -3.98 -15.84 1.75
CA SER A 27 -4.13 -16.77 2.87
C SER A 27 -3.42 -16.26 4.13
N ASP A 28 -3.88 -16.75 5.29
CA ASP A 28 -3.23 -16.48 6.58
C ASP A 28 -1.79 -17.03 6.60
N ALA A 29 -1.52 -18.13 5.89
CA ALA A 29 -0.18 -18.70 5.77
C ALA A 29 0.78 -17.77 5.01
N GLU A 30 0.31 -17.12 3.94
CA GLU A 30 1.10 -16.14 3.19
C GLU A 30 1.40 -14.90 4.03
N VAL A 31 0.44 -14.42 4.82
CA VAL A 31 0.65 -13.30 5.74
C VAL A 31 1.60 -13.68 6.87
N ALA A 32 1.49 -14.87 7.46
CA ALA A 32 2.43 -15.34 8.46
C ALA A 32 3.85 -15.44 7.89
N ALA A 33 3.98 -15.93 6.65
CA ALA A 33 5.26 -16.03 5.96
C ALA A 33 5.90 -14.67 5.63
N ALA A 34 5.11 -13.60 5.50
CA ALA A 34 5.58 -12.24 5.23
C ALA A 34 6.44 -11.67 6.37
N PHE A 35 6.22 -12.11 7.62
CA PHE A 35 6.96 -11.64 8.80
C PHE A 35 8.16 -12.52 9.20
N GLY A 36 8.57 -13.49 8.38
CA GLY A 36 9.71 -14.38 8.68
C GLY A 36 11.07 -13.67 8.62
N ASP A 37 12.00 -14.07 9.49
CA ASP A 37 13.24 -13.35 9.87
C ASP A 37 14.20 -12.94 8.74
N ASP A 38 14.19 -13.60 7.57
CA ASP A 38 15.12 -13.31 6.45
C ASP A 38 14.46 -12.66 5.22
N LYS A 39 13.24 -12.15 5.36
CA LYS A 39 12.39 -11.84 4.21
C LYS A 39 12.02 -10.37 4.03
N LEU A 40 12.58 -9.44 4.82
CA LEU A 40 12.22 -8.03 4.72
C LEU A 40 13.36 -7.18 4.17
N VAL A 41 13.07 -6.47 3.08
CA VAL A 41 13.95 -5.44 2.52
C VAL A 41 13.42 -4.08 2.94
N GLU A 42 14.22 -3.31 3.67
CA GLU A 42 13.86 -1.92 3.99
C GLU A 42 13.87 -1.10 2.69
N LEU A 43 12.71 -0.57 2.34
CA LEU A 43 12.59 0.40 1.28
C LEU A 43 12.93 1.78 1.83
N LYS A 44 13.71 2.53 1.05
CA LYS A 44 13.95 3.96 1.28
C LYS A 44 13.27 4.73 0.15
N PRO A 45 11.93 4.94 0.21
CA PRO A 45 11.24 5.58 -0.89
C PRO A 45 11.82 6.99 -1.05
N GLN A 46 12.35 7.27 -2.23
CA GLN A 46 12.97 8.56 -2.56
C GLN A 46 12.00 9.74 -2.37
N THR A 47 10.70 9.47 -2.33
CA THR A 47 9.61 10.42 -2.18
C THR A 47 9.00 10.47 -0.77
N SER A 48 9.40 9.59 0.16
CA SER A 48 8.82 9.56 1.52
C SER A 48 9.37 10.70 2.37
N LYS A 49 8.60 11.80 2.44
CA LYS A 49 8.87 12.92 3.36
C LYS A 49 8.56 12.60 4.82
N SER A 50 7.90 11.48 5.08
CA SER A 50 7.31 11.17 6.39
C SER A 50 8.30 10.62 7.41
N GLY A 51 9.52 10.23 6.98
CA GLY A 51 10.52 9.58 7.86
C GLY A 51 10.09 8.18 8.34
N ARG A 52 9.04 7.61 7.75
CA ARG A 52 8.45 6.34 8.17
C ARG A 52 9.08 5.19 7.43
N ALA A 53 9.26 4.09 8.16
CA ALA A 53 9.85 2.88 7.62
C ALA A 53 8.84 2.15 6.72
N PHE A 54 9.34 1.72 5.57
CA PHE A 54 8.67 0.88 4.60
C PHE A 54 9.51 -0.38 4.45
N PHE A 55 8.88 -1.54 4.47
CA PHE A 55 9.53 -2.80 4.19
C PHE A 55 8.77 -3.51 3.08
N MET A 56 9.48 -4.25 2.25
CA MET A 56 8.91 -5.13 1.25
C MET A 56 9.32 -6.56 1.56
N THR A 57 8.41 -7.50 1.35
CA THR A 57 8.75 -8.91 1.45
C THR A 57 9.68 -9.31 0.30
N ALA A 58 10.55 -10.30 0.52
CA ALA A 58 11.53 -10.75 -0.48
C ALA A 58 10.90 -11.33 -1.75
N ASP A 59 9.66 -11.81 -1.67
CA ASP A 59 8.84 -12.24 -2.81
C ASP A 59 8.06 -11.09 -3.46
N GLU A 60 8.28 -9.84 -3.02
CA GLU A 60 7.67 -8.61 -3.49
C GLU A 60 6.13 -8.59 -3.44
N ARG A 61 5.54 -9.47 -2.64
CA ARG A 61 4.08 -9.59 -2.55
C ARG A 61 3.43 -8.63 -1.59
N PHE A 62 4.15 -8.20 -0.57
CA PHE A 62 3.60 -7.36 0.48
C PHE A 62 4.50 -6.17 0.78
N ILE A 63 3.86 -5.09 1.19
CA ILE A 63 4.49 -3.90 1.76
C ILE A 63 4.05 -3.78 3.21
N ILE A 64 5.01 -3.53 4.10
CA ILE A 64 4.77 -3.21 5.51
C ILE A 64 5.10 -1.74 5.70
N LYS A 65 4.16 -0.97 6.27
CA LYS A 65 4.34 0.46 6.54
C LYS A 65 4.16 0.76 8.01
N THR A 66 5.01 1.62 8.54
CA THR A 66 4.80 2.19 9.88
C THR A 66 3.72 3.28 9.85
N LEU A 67 2.72 3.12 10.73
CA LEU A 67 1.63 4.06 10.90
C LEU A 67 1.88 5.04 12.05
N ALA A 68 1.64 6.33 11.81
CA ALA A 68 1.46 7.31 12.86
C ALA A 68 0.15 7.01 13.57
N LYS A 69 0.07 7.36 14.86
CA LYS A 69 -1.10 7.07 15.67
C LYS A 69 -2.40 7.56 15.03
N SER A 70 -2.43 8.80 14.53
CA SER A 70 -3.61 9.38 13.87
C SER A 70 -4.06 8.61 12.63
N GLU A 71 -3.14 8.02 11.87
CA GLU A 71 -3.50 7.23 10.69
C GLU A 71 -3.99 5.83 11.05
N ALA A 72 -3.43 5.22 12.10
CA ALA A 72 -3.92 3.96 12.63
C ALA A 72 -5.33 4.12 13.23
N ASP A 73 -5.54 5.19 14.00
CA ASP A 73 -6.83 5.53 14.59
C ASP A 73 -7.87 5.80 13.49
N PHE A 74 -7.50 6.57 12.46
CA PHE A 74 -8.36 6.81 11.30
C PHE A 74 -8.73 5.53 10.55
N LEU A 75 -7.76 4.65 10.29
CA LEU A 75 -8.04 3.36 9.64
C LEU A 75 -9.02 2.52 10.48
N LEU A 76 -8.83 2.46 11.79
CA LEU A 76 -9.71 1.72 12.70
C LEU A 76 -11.11 2.30 12.78
N GLU A 77 -11.24 3.62 12.81
CA GLU A 77 -12.52 4.32 12.81
C GLU A 77 -13.35 4.01 11.55
N HIS A 78 -12.69 3.92 10.39
CA HIS A 78 -13.34 3.75 9.09
C HIS A 78 -13.24 2.32 8.51
N VAL A 79 -12.70 1.36 9.26
CA VAL A 79 -12.38 0.02 8.76
C VAL A 79 -13.60 -0.72 8.21
N PHE A 80 -14.78 -0.52 8.81
CA PHE A 80 -16.02 -1.14 8.35
C PHE A 80 -16.54 -0.53 7.05
N ALA A 81 -16.42 0.80 6.87
CA ALA A 81 -16.79 1.46 5.63
C ALA A 81 -15.89 1.00 4.47
N TYR A 82 -14.58 0.88 4.76
CA TYR A 82 -13.61 0.31 3.81
C TYR A 82 -13.94 -1.15 3.46
N TYR A 83 -14.24 -1.99 4.46
CA TYR A 83 -14.64 -3.38 4.24
C TYR A 83 -15.91 -3.50 3.37
N ASP A 84 -16.96 -2.74 3.70
CA ASP A 84 -18.22 -2.73 2.96
C ASP A 84 -18.01 -2.26 1.52
N HIS A 85 -17.13 -1.27 1.29
CA HIS A 85 -16.71 -0.87 -0.05
C HIS A 85 -16.03 -2.01 -0.82
N ALA A 86 -15.00 -2.62 -0.23
CA ALA A 86 -14.25 -3.71 -0.86
C ALA A 86 -15.12 -4.94 -1.17
N ALA A 87 -16.11 -5.24 -0.32
CA ALA A 87 -17.06 -6.31 -0.53
C ALA A 87 -18.04 -6.02 -1.68
N ARG A 88 -18.51 -4.78 -1.81
CA ARG A 88 -19.42 -4.35 -2.90
C ARG A 88 -18.71 -4.18 -4.24
N PHE A 89 -17.45 -3.74 -4.21
CA PHE A 89 -16.66 -3.44 -5.40
C PHE A 89 -15.37 -4.27 -5.40
N PRO A 90 -15.43 -5.56 -5.77
CA PRO A 90 -14.30 -6.50 -5.66
C PRO A 90 -13.11 -6.18 -6.59
N HIS A 91 -13.28 -5.20 -7.50
CA HIS A 91 -12.21 -4.69 -8.36
C HIS A 91 -11.59 -3.40 -7.85
N THR A 92 -11.89 -2.98 -6.62
CA THR A 92 -11.36 -1.76 -6.02
C THR A 92 -9.83 -1.65 -6.16
N LEU A 93 -9.39 -0.43 -6.46
CA LEU A 93 -7.99 -0.07 -6.59
C LEU A 93 -7.42 0.52 -5.28
N LEU A 94 -8.24 0.61 -4.24
CA LEU A 94 -7.78 0.99 -2.91
C LEU A 94 -6.79 -0.06 -2.37
N PRO A 95 -5.81 0.33 -1.52
CA PRO A 95 -4.82 -0.60 -0.98
C PRO A 95 -5.50 -1.75 -0.24
N TRP A 96 -5.12 -3.00 -0.51
CA TRP A 96 -5.63 -4.16 0.21
C TRP A 96 -4.90 -4.33 1.54
N HIS A 97 -5.47 -3.78 2.61
CA HIS A 97 -4.95 -3.96 3.96
C HIS A 97 -5.17 -5.41 4.42
N CYS A 98 -4.08 -6.13 4.63
CA CYS A 98 -4.06 -7.54 5.00
C CYS A 98 -3.96 -7.75 6.52
N GLY A 99 -3.59 -6.71 7.27
CA GLY A 99 -3.54 -6.71 8.72
C GLY A 99 -3.03 -5.40 9.29
N LEU A 100 -3.39 -5.13 10.55
CA LEU A 100 -2.94 -3.99 11.33
C LEU A 100 -2.44 -4.48 12.68
N TYR A 101 -1.21 -4.16 13.03
CA TYR A 101 -0.52 -4.70 14.19
C TYR A 101 0.17 -3.60 14.99
N THR A 102 0.18 -3.71 16.31
CA THR A 102 0.96 -2.82 17.18
C THR A 102 2.00 -3.61 17.95
N LEU A 103 3.25 -3.17 17.88
CA LEU A 103 4.38 -3.67 18.63
C LEU A 103 4.73 -2.67 19.74
N SER A 104 4.73 -3.11 20.99
CA SER A 104 5.08 -2.24 22.12
C SER A 104 6.24 -2.84 22.92
N ASP A 105 7.37 -2.13 22.98
CA ASP A 105 8.50 -2.39 23.87
C ASP A 105 8.25 -1.60 25.17
N LYS A 106 7.67 -2.28 26.16
CA LYS A 106 7.29 -1.66 27.44
C LYS A 106 8.49 -1.17 28.23
N ASP A 107 9.63 -1.84 28.09
CA ASP A 107 10.87 -1.48 28.80
C ASP A 107 11.44 -0.16 28.29
N LYS A 108 11.26 0.14 27.00
CA LYS A 108 11.72 1.39 26.36
C LYS A 108 10.64 2.44 26.15
N GLY A 109 9.38 2.14 26.50
CA GLY A 109 8.24 3.01 26.25
C GLY A 109 8.04 3.34 24.77
N ARG A 110 8.40 2.40 23.87
CA ARG A 110 8.28 2.58 22.42
C ARG A 110 7.14 1.75 21.88
N GLU A 111 6.35 2.35 21.01
CA GLU A 111 5.24 1.69 20.33
C GLU A 111 5.28 2.01 18.84
N VAL A 112 5.05 1.00 18.01
CA VAL A 112 5.01 1.12 16.57
C VAL A 112 3.79 0.37 16.06
N THR A 113 2.94 1.06 15.30
CA THR A 113 1.84 0.43 14.57
C THR A 113 2.28 0.18 13.13
N LEU A 114 1.95 -1.00 12.61
CA LEU A 114 2.31 -1.48 11.29
C LEU A 114 1.03 -1.87 10.54
N VAL A 115 0.91 -1.45 9.29
CA VAL A 115 -0.06 -2.00 8.34
C VAL A 115 0.65 -2.87 7.32
N LEU A 116 0.11 -4.06 7.08
CA LEU A 116 0.52 -4.96 6.01
C LEU A 116 -0.44 -4.75 4.83
N GLU A 117 0.10 -4.47 3.65
CA GLU A 117 -0.66 -4.24 2.42
C GLU A 117 -0.18 -5.18 1.32
N ALA A 118 -1.09 -5.63 0.46
CA ALA A 118 -0.70 -6.26 -0.79
C ALA A 118 0.07 -5.26 -1.67
N ASN A 119 1.19 -5.67 -2.25
CA ASN A 119 1.97 -4.81 -3.12
C ASN A 119 1.23 -4.60 -4.46
N ALA A 120 0.91 -3.35 -4.78
CA ALA A 120 0.25 -2.97 -6.04
C ALA A 120 1.09 -3.30 -7.29
N PHE A 121 2.40 -3.45 -7.13
CA PHE A 121 3.33 -3.84 -8.19
C PHE A 121 3.67 -5.34 -8.18
N SER A 122 3.02 -6.15 -7.33
CA SER A 122 3.17 -7.60 -7.38
C SER A 122 2.56 -8.13 -8.69
N SER A 123 3.41 -8.59 -9.59
CA SER A 123 3.05 -8.97 -10.96
C SER A 123 3.85 -10.19 -11.40
N GLN A 124 3.25 -11.03 -12.24
CA GLN A 124 3.94 -12.16 -12.88
C GLN A 124 4.91 -11.69 -13.98
N CYS A 125 4.71 -10.47 -14.49
CA CYS A 125 5.55 -9.84 -15.50
C CYS A 125 6.40 -8.72 -14.87
N PRO A 126 7.66 -8.54 -15.29
CA PRO A 126 8.50 -7.44 -14.85
C PRO A 126 7.87 -6.07 -15.14
N ILE A 127 7.89 -5.17 -14.16
CA ILE A 127 7.42 -3.80 -14.37
C ILE A 127 8.60 -2.95 -14.81
N HIS A 128 8.52 -2.40 -16.02
CA HIS A 128 9.58 -1.61 -16.63
C HIS A 128 9.47 -0.13 -16.29
N GLU A 129 8.24 0.38 -16.11
CA GLU A 129 8.00 1.75 -15.72
C GLU A 129 7.00 1.81 -14.57
N ARG A 130 7.28 2.66 -13.58
CA ARG A 130 6.43 2.90 -12.42
C ARG A 130 6.10 4.38 -12.34
N TYR A 131 4.83 4.68 -12.10
CA TYR A 131 4.34 6.05 -11.96
C TYR A 131 3.53 6.23 -10.69
N ASP A 132 3.73 7.36 -10.03
CA ASP A 132 2.84 7.94 -9.02
C ASP A 132 2.10 9.08 -9.73
N LEU A 133 0.78 8.99 -9.86
CA LEU A 133 -0.05 9.96 -10.58
C LEU A 133 -1.08 10.59 -9.65
N LYS A 134 -1.10 11.93 -9.56
CA LYS A 134 -2.05 12.69 -8.72
C LYS A 134 -3.05 13.52 -9.52
N GLY A 135 -2.83 13.68 -10.82
CA GLY A 135 -3.62 14.58 -11.68
C GLY A 135 -3.28 16.07 -11.51
N SER A 136 -2.22 16.40 -10.79
CA SER A 136 -1.75 17.78 -10.57
C SER A 136 -0.43 18.06 -11.30
N VAL A 137 0.02 19.31 -11.31
CA VAL A 137 1.24 19.73 -12.06
C VAL A 137 2.39 20.16 -11.14
N VAL A 138 2.10 20.75 -9.98
CA VAL A 138 3.13 21.32 -9.11
C VAL A 138 3.92 20.21 -8.40
N GLY A 139 5.24 20.17 -8.60
CA GLY A 139 6.11 19.14 -8.01
C GLY A 139 5.93 17.73 -8.61
N ARG A 140 5.27 17.64 -9.77
CA ARG A 140 4.93 16.39 -10.46
C ARG A 140 5.88 16.03 -11.61
N VAL A 141 7.14 16.42 -11.47
CA VAL A 141 8.26 15.98 -12.31
C VAL A 141 9.31 15.29 -11.43
N THR A 142 9.85 14.19 -11.91
CA THR A 142 10.97 13.49 -11.26
C THR A 142 12.30 14.17 -11.62
N PRO A 143 13.18 14.46 -10.65
CA PRO A 143 14.51 14.99 -10.93
C PRO A 143 15.32 14.09 -11.86
N GLU A 144 16.08 14.67 -12.79
CA GLU A 144 16.76 13.91 -13.86
C GLU A 144 17.74 12.86 -13.32
N HIS A 145 18.47 13.18 -12.26
CA HIS A 145 19.39 12.24 -11.60
C HIS A 145 18.69 11.02 -10.97
N LEU A 146 17.38 11.08 -10.76
CA LEU A 146 16.58 9.97 -10.26
C LEU A 146 15.90 9.20 -11.38
N LYS A 147 15.97 9.61 -12.65
CA LYS A 147 15.23 8.94 -13.74
C LYS A 147 15.84 7.62 -14.22
N GLN A 148 17.08 7.34 -13.87
CA GLN A 148 17.84 6.20 -14.40
C GLN A 148 17.86 4.97 -13.47
N GLY A 149 17.13 5.03 -12.35
CA GLY A 149 17.06 3.92 -11.39
C GLY A 149 16.04 2.85 -11.82
N VAL A 150 16.37 1.58 -11.59
CA VAL A 150 15.46 0.45 -11.81
C VAL A 150 14.20 0.55 -10.94
N ASP A 151 14.30 1.21 -9.79
CA ASP A 151 13.21 1.44 -8.82
C ASP A 151 12.63 2.86 -8.90
N THR A 152 12.93 3.59 -9.97
CA THR A 152 12.43 4.95 -10.13
C THR A 152 10.92 4.97 -10.26
N ILE A 153 10.29 5.81 -9.45
CA ILE A 153 8.87 6.15 -9.58
C ILE A 153 8.76 7.52 -10.26
N LEU A 154 8.29 7.50 -11.50
CA LEU A 154 8.01 8.67 -12.33
C LEU A 154 6.73 9.37 -11.87
N LYS A 155 6.53 10.63 -12.28
CA LYS A 155 5.34 11.42 -11.90
C LYS A 155 4.53 11.86 -13.12
N ASP A 156 3.46 12.61 -12.89
CA ASP A 156 2.49 13.02 -13.91
C ASP A 156 3.12 13.66 -15.15
N LEU A 157 4.10 14.56 -14.98
CA LEU A 157 4.73 15.26 -16.08
C LEU A 157 5.77 14.41 -16.82
N ASP A 158 6.19 13.28 -16.25
CA ASP A 158 7.07 12.31 -16.88
C ASP A 158 6.31 11.33 -17.78
N LEU A 159 5.00 11.15 -17.56
CA LEU A 159 4.14 10.31 -18.39
C LEU A 159 3.90 10.97 -19.76
N LYS A 160 4.77 10.68 -20.73
CA LYS A 160 4.73 11.30 -22.07
C LYS A 160 3.71 10.69 -23.02
N GLN A 161 3.21 9.49 -22.71
CA GLN A 161 2.32 8.74 -23.58
C GLN A 161 0.97 8.47 -22.91
N ARG A 162 -0.07 8.43 -23.72
CA ARG A 162 -1.40 8.03 -23.26
C ARG A 162 -1.44 6.51 -23.17
N VAL A 163 -1.86 5.98 -22.02
CA VAL A 163 -2.20 4.57 -21.87
C VAL A 163 -3.49 4.30 -22.65
N LYS A 164 -3.39 3.54 -23.74
CA LYS A 164 -4.54 3.18 -24.58
C LYS A 164 -5.15 1.88 -24.04
N LEU A 165 -6.36 1.99 -23.52
CA LEU A 165 -7.18 0.84 -23.11
C LEU A 165 -8.31 0.66 -24.12
N GLY A 166 -8.66 -0.59 -24.44
CA GLY A 166 -9.87 -0.87 -25.21
C GLY A 166 -11.13 -0.40 -24.46
N ASP A 167 -12.20 -0.08 -25.18
CA ASP A 167 -13.39 0.58 -24.63
C ASP A 167 -13.99 -0.14 -23.42
N THR A 168 -14.01 -1.48 -23.45
CA THR A 168 -14.48 -2.31 -22.34
C THR A 168 -13.65 -2.10 -21.07
N TRP A 169 -12.33 -2.27 -21.17
CA TRP A 169 -11.41 -2.11 -20.04
C TRP A 169 -11.39 -0.68 -19.51
N ARG A 170 -11.40 0.30 -20.42
CA ARG A 170 -11.52 1.72 -20.06
C ARG A 170 -12.80 1.98 -19.27
N GLY A 171 -13.94 1.48 -19.75
CA GLY A 171 -15.23 1.66 -19.08
C GLY A 171 -15.27 1.00 -17.70
N MET A 172 -14.69 -0.19 -17.55
CA MET A 172 -14.57 -0.87 -16.27
C MET A 172 -13.68 -0.10 -15.28
N LEU A 173 -12.49 0.31 -15.73
CA LEU A 173 -11.54 1.07 -14.91
C LEU A 173 -12.15 2.39 -14.42
N LEU A 174 -12.77 3.15 -15.32
CA LEU A 174 -13.36 4.44 -14.96
C LEU A 174 -14.53 4.29 -13.99
N ARG A 175 -15.38 3.27 -14.15
CA ARG A 175 -16.46 3.00 -13.19
C ARG A 175 -15.91 2.64 -11.81
N GLN A 176 -14.89 1.78 -11.76
CA GLN A 176 -14.28 1.42 -10.49
C GLN A 176 -13.63 2.63 -9.80
N LEU A 177 -12.88 3.44 -10.55
CA LEU A 177 -12.29 4.68 -10.03
C LEU A 177 -13.35 5.64 -9.49
N GLN A 178 -14.52 5.74 -10.14
CA GLN A 178 -15.63 6.55 -9.64
C GLN A 178 -16.11 6.07 -8.27
N HIS A 179 -16.29 4.76 -8.09
CA HIS A 179 -16.68 4.19 -6.79
C HIS A 179 -15.60 4.43 -5.73
N ASP A 180 -14.33 4.17 -6.04
CA ASP A 180 -13.23 4.34 -5.10
C ASP A 180 -13.08 5.82 -4.68
N CYS A 181 -13.13 6.75 -5.64
CA CYS A 181 -13.09 8.18 -5.37
C CYS A 181 -14.29 8.65 -4.52
N ALA A 182 -15.49 8.10 -4.74
CA ALA A 182 -16.66 8.46 -3.94
C ALA A 182 -16.49 8.06 -2.46
N LEU A 183 -15.87 6.91 -2.17
CA LEU A 183 -15.51 6.55 -0.80
C LEU A 183 -14.47 7.52 -0.23
N LEU A 184 -13.38 7.76 -0.96
CA LEU A 184 -12.31 8.65 -0.50
C LEU A 184 -12.84 10.06 -0.20
N GLU A 185 -13.72 10.59 -1.05
CA GLU A 185 -14.40 11.88 -0.84
C GLU A 185 -15.30 11.86 0.41
N THR A 186 -16.10 10.81 0.59
CA THR A 186 -16.97 10.64 1.77
C THR A 186 -16.15 10.62 3.07
N LEU A 187 -14.99 9.97 3.04
CA LEU A 187 -14.06 9.89 4.17
C LEU A 187 -13.12 11.10 4.28
N GLN A 188 -13.28 12.11 3.41
CA GLN A 188 -12.45 13.31 3.33
C GLN A 188 -10.95 13.03 3.16
N ILE A 189 -10.62 11.90 2.54
CA ILE A 189 -9.25 11.52 2.22
C ILE A 189 -8.83 12.28 0.97
N VAL A 190 -7.68 12.93 1.02
CA VAL A 190 -7.09 13.67 -0.10
C VAL A 190 -5.62 13.26 -0.28
N ASP A 191 -4.95 13.87 -1.26
CA ASP A 191 -3.51 13.67 -1.49
C ASP A 191 -3.09 12.23 -1.81
N TYR A 192 -4.03 11.39 -2.22
CA TYR A 192 -3.77 10.05 -2.75
C TYR A 192 -3.25 10.11 -4.19
N SER A 193 -2.56 9.03 -4.58
CA SER A 193 -2.04 8.84 -5.94
C SER A 193 -2.57 7.53 -6.53
N LEU A 194 -2.77 7.52 -7.84
CA LEU A 194 -2.91 6.29 -8.60
C LEU A 194 -1.52 5.78 -8.96
N LEU A 195 -1.16 4.60 -8.48
CA LEU A 195 0.07 3.92 -8.89
C LEU A 195 -0.17 3.18 -10.21
N LEU A 196 0.73 3.38 -11.18
CA LEU A 196 0.67 2.74 -12.49
C LEU A 196 1.98 2.02 -12.77
N GLY A 197 1.91 0.71 -13.02
CA GLY A 197 3.02 -0.11 -13.49
C GLY A 197 2.82 -0.47 -14.95
N VAL A 198 3.85 -0.31 -15.78
CA VAL A 198 3.82 -0.65 -17.20
C VAL A 198 4.83 -1.76 -17.49
N HIS A 199 4.34 -2.82 -18.11
CA HIS A 199 5.14 -3.88 -18.72
C HIS A 199 5.14 -3.69 -20.24
N HIS A 200 6.29 -3.92 -20.86
CA HIS A 200 6.51 -3.85 -22.31
C HIS A 200 6.77 -5.27 -22.79
N ALA A 201 5.95 -5.74 -23.73
CA ALA A 201 6.11 -7.06 -24.33
C ALA A 201 7.29 -7.10 -25.30
#